data_AF-A0A7J7L7E0-F1
#
_entry.id   AF-A0A7J7L7E0-F1
#
_cell.length_a   1.000
_cell.length_b   1.000
_cell.length_c   1.000
_cell.angle_alpha   90.00
_cell.angle_beta   90.00
_cell.angle_gamma   90.00
#
_symmetry.space_group_name_H-M   'P 1'
#
loop_
_entity.id
_entity.type
_entity.pdbx_description
1 polymer ?
#
loop_
_entity_poly.entity_id
_entity_poly.type
_entity_poly.pdbx_seq_one_letter_code
_entity_poly.pdbx_strand_id
1 'polypeptide(L)'
;MLGAEKLPTGFRFCPTDDILFWLLDLKLRGTPDPYDPIPDQIDVYGSHPQNLQRPENLGGETVENYYYVQRRRQSNNASRPGRVIADGSGYWKSSQKKHPIKNEEGVIMGDKMGLVFCLKGKDEKGNNLETKTHWLMNEYTLPIPNGSNFTQLVISSIKYTGPVQHEAQVQSIEEEELDDDLRFAVELDGTLQSVDEEQSDDDQELTTELNSALYSF
;
A
#
# COMPACT_ATOMS: atom_id res chain seq x y z
N MET A 1 28.10 3.59 -27.11
CA MET A 1 27.30 3.03 -25.99
C MET A 1 28.17 3.07 -24.76
N LEU A 2 28.02 4.08 -23.90
CA LEU A 2 28.58 4.02 -22.55
C LEU A 2 27.61 3.17 -21.73
N GLY A 3 28.11 2.05 -21.22
CA GLY A 3 27.32 1.10 -20.45
C GLY A 3 26.83 1.74 -19.17
N ALA A 4 25.63 1.35 -18.73
CA ALA A 4 25.14 1.66 -17.40
C ALA A 4 26.19 1.20 -16.38
N GLU A 5 26.93 2.14 -15.81
CA GLU A 5 27.71 1.87 -14.61
C GLU A 5 26.73 1.32 -13.58
N LYS A 6 26.93 0.06 -13.21
CA LYS A 6 26.03 -0.65 -12.31
C LYS A 6 26.19 0.01 -10.94
N LEU A 7 25.22 0.86 -10.58
CA LEU A 7 25.19 1.52 -9.28
C LEU A 7 25.40 0.47 -8.17
N PRO A 8 26.11 0.80 -7.08
CA PRO A 8 26.27 -0.13 -5.97
C PRO A 8 24.91 -0.60 -5.46
N THR A 9 24.84 -1.85 -5.01
CA THR A 9 23.62 -2.43 -4.44
C THR A 9 23.11 -1.54 -3.31
N GLY A 10 21.83 -1.15 -3.38
CA GLY A 10 21.18 -0.29 -2.37
C GLY A 10 21.03 1.18 -2.76
N PHE A 11 21.65 1.65 -3.85
CA PHE A 11 21.34 2.97 -4.40
C PHE A 11 19.92 3.02 -4.97
N ARG A 12 19.15 4.03 -4.58
CA ARG A 12 17.77 4.24 -5.03
C ARG A 12 17.57 5.68 -5.46
N PHE A 13 16.71 5.84 -6.47
CA PHE A 13 16.25 7.14 -6.89
C PHE A 13 15.19 7.65 -5.91
N CYS A 14 15.58 8.60 -5.06
CA CYS A 14 14.73 9.26 -4.06
C CYS A 14 14.71 10.78 -4.31
N PRO A 15 14.09 11.24 -5.42
CA PRO A 15 14.12 12.64 -5.79
C PRO A 15 13.29 13.49 -4.83
N THR A 16 13.71 14.73 -4.62
CA THR A 16 12.87 15.77 -4.07
C THR A 16 11.92 16.32 -5.15
N ASP A 17 10.85 17.01 -4.74
CA ASP A 17 9.84 17.51 -5.68
C ASP A 17 10.46 18.49 -6.73
N ASP A 18 11.46 19.28 -6.35
CA ASP A 18 12.20 20.19 -7.25
C ASP A 18 13.03 19.45 -8.31
N ILE A 19 13.69 18.33 -7.95
CA ILE A 19 14.39 17.47 -8.93
C ILE A 19 13.41 16.93 -9.96
N LEU A 20 12.20 16.55 -9.55
CA LEU A 20 11.16 16.07 -10.47
C LEU A 20 10.74 17.17 -11.47
N PHE A 21 10.52 18.40 -11.00
CA PHE A 21 10.19 19.50 -11.92
C PHE A 21 11.34 19.81 -12.89
N TRP A 22 12.59 19.77 -12.42
CA TRP A 22 13.76 19.96 -13.26
C TRP A 22 13.89 18.88 -14.35
N LEU A 23 13.71 17.60 -13.99
CA LEU A 23 13.69 16.48 -14.94
C LEU A 23 12.59 16.63 -15.98
N LEU A 24 11.37 16.99 -15.55
CA LEU A 24 10.24 17.20 -16.45
C LEU A 24 10.49 18.37 -17.43
N ASP A 25 11.11 19.44 -16.97
CA ASP A 25 11.47 20.61 -17.77
C ASP A 25 12.57 20.27 -18.80
N LEU A 26 13.60 19.51 -18.40
CA LEU A 26 14.59 18.95 -19.33
C LEU A 26 13.94 18.06 -20.40
N LYS A 27 13.02 17.19 -19.99
CA LYS A 27 12.32 16.28 -20.89
C LYS A 27 11.50 17.05 -21.93
N LEU A 28 10.79 18.10 -21.51
CA LEU A 28 10.02 18.97 -22.41
C LEU A 28 10.89 19.78 -23.37
N ARG A 29 12.07 20.24 -22.94
CA ARG A 29 13.03 20.94 -23.81
C ARG A 29 13.69 20.03 -24.85
N GLY A 30 13.48 18.71 -24.76
CA GLY A 30 14.14 17.75 -25.63
C GLY A 30 15.65 17.68 -25.40
N THR A 31 16.08 18.00 -24.17
CA THR A 31 17.48 17.85 -23.73
C THR A 31 17.58 16.53 -22.97
N PRO A 32 17.91 15.40 -23.63
CA PRO A 32 17.95 14.10 -22.96
C PRO A 32 19.10 14.09 -21.94
N ASP A 33 18.77 13.82 -20.69
CA ASP A 33 19.76 13.44 -19.69
C ASP A 33 20.13 11.96 -19.94
N PRO A 34 21.40 11.65 -20.28
CA PRO A 34 21.83 10.27 -20.47
C PRO A 34 21.69 9.40 -19.22
N TYR A 35 21.45 10.00 -18.05
CA TYR A 35 21.26 9.34 -16.77
C TYR A 35 19.85 9.50 -16.19
N ASP A 36 18.85 9.89 -17.01
CA ASP A 36 17.45 9.99 -16.57
C ASP A 36 16.96 8.67 -15.98
N PRO A 37 16.69 8.59 -14.67
CA PRO A 37 16.29 7.33 -14.02
C PRO A 37 14.81 7.01 -14.24
N ILE A 38 14.04 7.95 -14.79
CA ILE A 38 12.60 7.83 -14.98
C ILE A 38 12.34 7.20 -16.36
N PRO A 39 11.71 6.01 -16.43
CA PRO A 39 11.38 5.37 -17.69
C PRO A 39 10.37 6.20 -18.49
N ASP A 40 10.52 6.13 -19.81
CA ASP A 40 9.60 6.73 -20.75
C ASP A 40 8.27 5.99 -20.84
N GLN A 41 7.19 6.76 -21.00
CA GLN A 41 5.91 6.39 -21.61
C GLN A 41 5.30 5.06 -21.17
N ILE A 42 4.60 5.11 -20.03
CA ILE A 42 3.59 4.11 -19.66
C ILE A 42 2.24 4.80 -19.53
N ASP A 43 1.18 4.17 -20.08
CA ASP A 43 -0.19 4.59 -19.79
C ASP A 43 -0.55 4.19 -18.36
N VAL A 44 -0.14 5.06 -17.44
CA VAL A 44 -0.38 4.93 -16.00
C VAL A 44 -1.88 4.96 -15.67
N TYR A 45 -2.69 5.62 -16.50
CA TYR A 45 -4.14 5.69 -16.29
C TYR A 45 -4.88 4.48 -16.86
N GLY A 46 -4.32 3.82 -17.87
CA GLY A 46 -4.89 2.62 -18.48
C GLY A 46 -4.62 1.32 -17.71
N SER A 47 -3.65 1.31 -16.80
CA SER A 47 -3.16 0.09 -16.15
C SER A 47 -3.55 0.02 -14.67
N HIS A 48 -3.79 -1.19 -14.15
CA HIS A 48 -3.93 -1.41 -12.71
C HIS A 48 -2.60 -1.08 -12.00
N PRO A 49 -2.60 -0.38 -10.85
CA PRO A 49 -1.37 0.10 -10.20
C PRO A 49 -0.39 -1.01 -9.78
N GLN A 50 -0.89 -2.21 -9.49
CA GLN A 50 -0.04 -3.38 -9.22
C GLN A 50 0.86 -3.76 -10.40
N ASN A 51 0.38 -3.56 -11.63
CA ASN A 51 1.14 -3.83 -12.85
C ASN A 51 2.13 -2.71 -13.17
N LEU A 52 2.05 -1.60 -12.44
CA LEU A 52 2.96 -0.46 -12.54
C LEU A 52 4.06 -0.54 -11.48
N GLN A 53 4.20 -1.63 -10.73
CA GLN A 53 5.37 -1.83 -9.88
C GLN A 53 6.54 -2.41 -10.68
N ARG A 54 7.74 -1.92 -10.41
CA ARG A 54 8.96 -2.47 -10.98
C ARG A 54 9.41 -3.72 -10.20
N PRO A 55 9.89 -4.80 -10.86
CA PRO A 55 10.27 -6.06 -10.20
C PRO A 55 11.31 -5.90 -9.08
N GLU A 56 12.23 -4.94 -9.21
CA GLU A 56 13.26 -4.65 -8.20
C GLU A 56 12.71 -4.13 -6.86
N ASN A 57 11.41 -3.81 -6.81
CA ASN A 57 10.73 -3.22 -5.65
C ASN A 57 9.84 -4.22 -4.89
N LEU A 58 9.89 -5.52 -5.24
CA LEU A 58 9.08 -6.58 -4.63
C LEU A 58 9.61 -7.08 -3.27
N GLY A 59 10.61 -6.40 -2.68
CA GLY A 59 11.41 -6.90 -1.54
C GLY A 59 11.10 -6.32 -0.16
N GLY A 60 9.93 -5.72 0.06
CA GLY A 60 9.43 -5.36 1.40
C GLY A 60 9.57 -3.90 1.82
N GLU A 61 10.40 -3.09 1.16
CA GLU A 61 10.38 -1.63 1.34
C GLU A 61 9.37 -0.98 0.39
N THR A 62 8.61 -0.01 0.88
CA THR A 62 7.69 0.78 0.04
C THR A 62 8.50 1.63 -0.94
N VAL A 63 8.61 1.18 -2.19
CA VAL A 63 9.31 1.95 -3.23
C VAL A 63 8.32 2.73 -4.09
N GLU A 64 8.57 4.03 -4.21
CA GLU A 64 7.84 4.92 -5.09
C GLU A 64 8.44 4.85 -6.49
N ASN A 65 7.63 4.47 -7.48
CA ASN A 65 8.03 4.41 -8.89
C ASN A 65 7.62 5.69 -9.60
N TYR A 66 8.44 6.19 -10.52
CA TYR A 66 8.20 7.42 -11.26
C TYR A 66 8.06 7.14 -12.75
N TYR A 67 7.18 7.87 -13.43
CA TYR A 67 6.87 7.70 -14.86
C TYR A 67 6.66 9.03 -15.55
N TYR A 68 7.20 9.18 -16.76
CA TYR A 68 6.74 10.21 -17.68
C TYR A 68 5.41 9.77 -18.31
N VAL A 69 4.37 10.59 -18.12
CA VAL A 69 3.01 10.29 -18.57
C VAL A 69 2.52 11.38 -19.51
N GLN A 70 2.08 10.98 -20.71
CA GLN A 70 1.33 11.86 -21.59
C GLN A 70 -0.12 11.92 -21.12
N ARG A 71 -0.56 13.08 -20.60
CA ARG A 71 -1.97 13.34 -20.32
C ARG A 71 -2.76 13.25 -21.61
N ARG A 72 -3.63 12.25 -21.70
CA ARG A 72 -4.57 12.09 -22.81
C ARG A 72 -5.41 13.36 -22.96
N ARG A 73 -5.42 13.92 -24.18
CA ARG A 73 -6.39 14.94 -24.58
C ARG A 73 -7.78 14.33 -24.49
N GLN A 74 -8.65 14.93 -23.68
CA GLN A 74 -10.06 14.64 -23.76
C GLN A 74 -10.63 15.38 -24.95
N SER A 75 -11.33 14.69 -25.84
CA SER A 75 -12.01 15.34 -26.96
C SER A 75 -13.06 16.32 -26.39
N ASN A 76 -12.86 17.61 -26.65
CA ASN A 76 -13.76 18.75 -26.67
C ASN A 76 -14.84 18.98 -25.57
N ASN A 77 -15.06 18.11 -24.58
CA ASN A 77 -16.10 18.32 -23.56
C ASN A 77 -15.86 17.67 -22.18
N ALA A 78 -14.76 16.94 -21.96
CA ALA A 78 -14.45 16.40 -20.64
C ALA A 78 -13.32 17.21 -19.99
N SER A 79 -13.57 17.64 -18.75
CA SER A 79 -12.66 18.47 -17.93
C SER A 79 -11.66 17.64 -17.10
N ARG A 80 -11.79 16.31 -17.08
CA ARG A 80 -11.09 15.41 -16.18
C ARG A 80 -10.52 14.21 -16.95
N PRO A 81 -9.20 14.13 -17.21
CA PRO A 81 -8.59 13.07 -18.01
C PRO A 81 -9.12 11.70 -17.58
N GLY A 82 -9.32 10.80 -18.55
CA GLY A 82 -9.94 9.49 -18.30
C GLY A 82 -9.11 8.72 -17.27
N ARG A 83 -9.57 8.71 -16.02
CA ARG A 83 -8.89 8.09 -14.88
C ARG A 83 -9.36 6.66 -14.62
N VAL A 84 -10.23 6.12 -15.48
CA VAL A 84 -10.73 4.75 -15.40
C VAL A 84 -9.73 3.87 -16.13
N ILE A 85 -9.28 2.79 -15.48
CA ILE A 85 -8.35 1.83 -16.09
C ILE A 85 -9.03 1.02 -17.19
N ALA A 86 -8.24 0.46 -18.11
CA ALA A 86 -8.74 -0.11 -19.36
C ALA A 86 -9.70 -1.30 -19.17
N ASP A 87 -9.49 -2.10 -18.12
CA ASP A 87 -10.35 -3.24 -17.78
C ASP A 87 -11.65 -2.83 -17.06
N GLY A 88 -11.82 -1.54 -16.75
CA GLY A 88 -12.99 -0.99 -16.07
C GLY A 88 -13.09 -1.33 -14.58
N SER A 89 -12.14 -2.06 -14.00
CA SER A 89 -12.18 -2.57 -12.61
C SER A 89 -11.92 -1.50 -11.56
N GLY A 90 -11.40 -0.33 -11.95
CA GLY A 90 -11.14 0.75 -11.01
C GLY A 90 -10.90 2.09 -11.68
N TYR A 91 -10.57 3.09 -10.87
CA TYR A 91 -10.24 4.42 -11.36
C TYR A 91 -9.45 5.25 -10.34
N TRP A 92 -8.68 6.22 -10.84
CA TRP A 92 -7.97 7.18 -10.01
C TRP A 92 -8.85 8.37 -9.62
N LYS A 93 -8.86 8.71 -8.34
CA LYS A 93 -9.64 9.83 -7.78
C LYS A 93 -8.69 10.83 -7.12
N SER A 94 -8.89 12.13 -7.36
CA SER A 94 -8.10 13.14 -6.64
C SER A 94 -8.37 13.03 -5.15
N SER A 95 -7.30 12.89 -4.36
CA SER A 95 -7.38 12.85 -2.91
C SER A 95 -7.34 14.27 -2.32
N GLN A 96 -6.56 15.16 -2.94
CA GLN A 96 -6.29 16.51 -2.44
C GLN A 96 -6.39 17.56 -3.55
N LYS A 97 -6.52 18.83 -3.14
CA LYS A 97 -6.36 19.98 -4.04
C LYS A 97 -4.91 20.03 -4.53
N LYS A 98 -4.72 20.54 -5.75
CA LYS A 98 -3.38 20.85 -6.27
C LYS A 98 -2.62 21.76 -5.30
N HIS A 99 -1.38 21.41 -5.00
CA HIS A 99 -0.49 22.16 -4.14
C HIS A 99 0.67 22.71 -4.97
N PRO A 100 0.88 24.03 -5.01
CA PRO A 100 2.00 24.62 -5.73
C PRO A 100 3.30 24.32 -4.98
N ILE A 101 4.29 23.81 -5.71
CA ILE A 101 5.64 23.56 -5.21
C ILE A 101 6.52 24.74 -5.60
N LYS A 102 7.31 25.22 -4.63
CA LYS A 102 8.24 26.33 -4.81
C LYS A 102 9.67 25.85 -4.62
N ASN A 103 10.62 26.46 -5.33
CA ASN A 103 12.03 26.30 -5.04
C ASN A 103 12.44 27.07 -3.77
N GLU A 104 13.72 26.99 -3.39
CA GLU A 104 14.28 27.69 -2.22
C GLU A 104 14.13 29.22 -2.30
N GLU A 105 14.09 29.78 -3.51
CA GLU A 105 13.90 31.20 -3.76
C GLU A 105 12.42 31.64 -3.72
N GLY A 106 11.49 30.70 -3.51
CA GLY A 106 10.05 30.96 -3.45
C GLY A 106 9.36 31.05 -4.81
N VAL A 107 10.06 30.76 -5.90
CA VAL A 107 9.53 30.71 -7.27
C VAL A 107 8.73 29.42 -7.46
N ILE A 108 7.52 29.54 -8.03
CA ILE A 108 6.65 28.38 -8.30
C ILE A 108 7.25 27.56 -9.43
N MET A 109 7.60 26.31 -9.11
CA MET A 109 8.14 25.32 -10.05
C MET A 109 7.04 24.54 -10.76
N GLY A 110 5.87 24.40 -10.14
CA GLY A 110 4.72 23.67 -10.68
C GLY A 110 3.72 23.24 -9.60
N ASP A 111 2.78 22.39 -9.98
CA ASP A 111 1.77 21.82 -9.08
C ASP A 111 2.01 20.33 -8.82
N LYS A 112 1.80 19.91 -7.57
CA LYS A 112 1.68 18.51 -7.15
C LYS A 112 0.23 18.20 -6.80
N MET A 113 -0.28 17.06 -7.28
CA MET A 113 -1.64 16.61 -6.95
C MET A 113 -1.64 15.15 -6.54
N GLY A 114 -2.18 14.84 -5.37
CA GLY A 114 -2.37 13.47 -4.90
C GLY A 114 -3.65 12.83 -5.45
N LEU A 115 -3.55 11.56 -5.86
CA LEU A 115 -4.63 10.69 -6.28
C LEU A 115 -4.58 9.38 -5.48
N VAL A 116 -5.76 8.79 -5.29
CA VAL A 116 -5.94 7.45 -4.72
C VAL A 116 -6.65 6.58 -5.75
N PHE A 117 -6.24 5.32 -5.88
CA PHE A 117 -6.94 4.37 -6.73
C PHE A 117 -8.11 3.76 -5.97
N CYS A 118 -9.28 3.74 -6.62
CA CYS A 118 -10.48 3.10 -6.12
C CYS A 118 -10.88 1.94 -7.03
N LEU A 119 -11.17 0.78 -6.44
CA LEU A 119 -11.78 -0.34 -7.13
C LEU A 119 -13.29 -0.12 -7.27
N LYS A 120 -13.86 -0.61 -8.38
CA LYS A 120 -15.29 -0.74 -8.57
C LYS A 120 -15.69 -2.17 -8.25
N GLY A 121 -16.75 -2.32 -7.48
CA GLY A 121 -17.37 -3.60 -7.19
C GLY A 121 -18.87 -3.48 -7.14
N LYS A 122 -19.51 -4.56 -6.71
CA LYS A 122 -20.92 -4.58 -6.33
C LYS A 122 -21.05 -5.12 -4.93
N ASP A 123 -22.01 -4.59 -4.17
CA ASP A 123 -22.39 -5.18 -2.88
C ASP A 123 -23.20 -6.47 -3.07
N GLU A 124 -23.53 -7.15 -1.97
CA GLU A 124 -24.36 -8.37 -1.95
C GLU A 124 -25.74 -8.17 -2.59
N LYS A 125 -26.22 -6.92 -2.67
CA LYS A 125 -27.51 -6.54 -3.25
C LYS A 125 -27.38 -6.11 -4.72
N GLY A 126 -26.18 -6.18 -5.30
CA GLY A 126 -25.90 -5.81 -6.68
C GLY A 126 -25.74 -4.31 -6.94
N ASN A 127 -25.73 -3.46 -5.90
CA ASN A 127 -25.49 -2.02 -6.03
C ASN A 127 -24.01 -1.74 -6.23
N ASN A 128 -23.70 -0.67 -6.95
CA ASN A 128 -22.30 -0.28 -7.18
C ASN A 128 -21.62 0.13 -5.87
N LEU A 129 -20.45 -0.46 -5.62
CA LEU A 129 -19.59 -0.14 -4.49
C LEU A 129 -18.24 0.39 -4.99
N GLU A 130 -17.70 1.38 -4.27
CA GLU A 130 -16.36 1.90 -4.48
C GLU A 130 -15.50 1.58 -3.25
N THR A 131 -14.38 0.90 -3.47
CA THR A 131 -13.43 0.57 -2.40
C THR A 131 -12.13 1.34 -2.62
N LYS A 132 -11.79 2.22 -1.67
CA LYS A 132 -10.48 2.89 -1.68
C LYS A 132 -9.39 1.85 -1.44
N THR A 133 -8.31 1.93 -2.20
CA THR A 133 -7.14 1.07 -2.03
C THR A 133 -5.99 1.83 -1.37
N HIS A 134 -4.92 1.11 -1.04
CA HIS A 134 -3.67 1.70 -0.56
C HIS A 134 -2.73 2.16 -1.70
N TRP A 135 -3.21 2.20 -2.93
CA TRP A 135 -2.43 2.72 -4.05
C TRP A 135 -2.60 4.23 -4.17
N LEU A 136 -1.48 4.93 -4.05
CA LEU A 136 -1.38 6.37 -4.16
C LEU A 136 -0.60 6.75 -5.41
N MET A 137 -0.98 7.89 -5.99
CA MET A 137 -0.24 8.53 -7.07
C MET A 137 -0.06 10.01 -6.78
N ASN A 138 1.13 10.57 -7.04
CA ASN A 138 1.29 12.01 -7.15
C ASN A 138 1.53 12.40 -8.60
N GLU A 139 0.84 13.43 -9.07
CA GLU A 139 1.04 14.00 -10.39
C GLU A 139 1.74 15.36 -10.28
N TYR A 140 2.85 15.52 -11.02
CA TYR A 140 3.70 16.70 -11.04
C TYR A 140 3.54 17.42 -12.38
N THR A 141 3.12 18.68 -12.35
CA THR A 141 2.78 19.45 -13.55
C THR A 141 3.53 20.77 -13.58
N LEU A 142 4.26 21.04 -14.67
CA LEU A 142 4.87 22.35 -14.88
C LEU A 142 3.81 23.45 -15.12
N PRO A 143 4.09 24.71 -14.75
CA PRO A 143 3.27 25.86 -15.08
C PRO A 143 3.10 25.97 -16.59
N ILE A 144 1.90 26.35 -17.03
CA ILE A 144 1.61 26.53 -18.45
C ILE A 144 2.14 27.90 -18.88
N PRO A 145 3.10 28.00 -19.82
CA PRO A 145 3.55 29.30 -20.31
C PRO A 145 2.47 29.94 -21.20
N ASN A 146 2.07 31.16 -20.87
CA ASN A 146 1.37 32.16 -21.70
C ASN A 146 0.42 31.62 -22.78
N GLY A 147 -0.68 31.00 -22.36
CA GLY A 147 -1.80 30.66 -23.27
C GLY A 147 -1.53 29.49 -24.21
N SER A 148 -0.43 28.76 -24.06
CA SER A 148 -0.26 27.46 -24.70
C SER A 148 -1.26 26.46 -24.11
N ASN A 149 -2.03 25.79 -24.97
CA ASN A 149 -2.95 24.76 -24.53
C ASN A 149 -2.14 23.50 -24.17
N PHE A 150 -1.75 23.41 -22.90
CA PHE A 150 -1.29 22.22 -22.17
C PHE A 150 0.17 21.80 -22.40
N THR A 151 0.96 21.74 -21.32
CA THR A 151 2.04 20.74 -21.23
C THR A 151 1.35 19.37 -21.11
N GLN A 152 1.43 18.57 -22.18
CA GLN A 152 0.81 17.24 -22.22
C GLN A 152 1.61 16.23 -21.41
N LEU A 153 2.82 16.55 -20.98
CA LEU A 153 3.69 15.67 -20.23
C LEU A 153 3.68 16.03 -18.75
N VAL A 154 3.52 15.03 -17.90
CA VAL A 154 3.65 15.11 -16.44
C VAL A 154 4.56 14.00 -15.95
N ILE A 155 5.07 14.14 -14.73
CA ILE A 155 5.60 12.99 -13.99
C ILE A 155 4.48 12.47 -13.08
N SER A 156 4.29 11.16 -13.06
CA SER A 156 3.44 10.48 -12.08
C SER A 156 4.29 9.57 -11.22
N SER A 157 4.20 9.74 -9.91
CA SER A 157 4.76 8.81 -8.94
C SER A 157 3.68 7.85 -8.45
N ILE A 158 4.01 6.58 -8.21
CA ILE A 158 3.07 5.55 -7.77
C ILE A 158 3.69 4.79 -6.62
N LYS A 159 2.92 4.61 -5.54
CA LYS A 159 3.31 3.80 -4.39
C LYS A 159 2.14 3.06 -3.78
N TYR A 160 2.46 1.94 -3.15
CA TYR A 160 1.53 1.19 -2.31
C TYR A 160 1.84 1.49 -0.85
N THR A 161 0.83 1.81 -0.04
CA THR A 161 0.99 2.15 1.38
C THR A 161 0.19 1.24 2.30
N GLY A 162 -0.14 0.04 1.82
CA GLY A 162 -0.85 -0.97 2.61
C GLY A 162 0.13 -1.89 3.32
N PRO A 163 -0.37 -2.88 4.08
CA PRO A 163 0.45 -3.88 4.73
C PRO A 163 1.36 -4.58 3.70
N VAL A 164 2.64 -4.75 4.03
CA VAL A 164 3.58 -5.49 3.18
C VAL A 164 3.13 -6.95 3.16
N GLN A 165 3.16 -7.63 2.01
CA GLN A 165 2.67 -9.01 1.89
C GLN A 165 3.31 -9.98 2.89
N HIS A 166 4.55 -9.73 3.32
CA HIS A 166 5.22 -10.52 4.36
C HIS A 166 4.64 -10.23 5.76
N GLU A 167 4.26 -8.99 6.09
CA GLU A 167 3.55 -8.66 7.33
C GLU A 167 2.11 -9.19 7.33
N ALA A 168 1.45 -9.19 6.17
CA ALA A 168 0.13 -9.81 6.02
C ALA A 168 0.19 -11.33 6.24
N GLN A 169 1.28 -11.99 5.80
CA GLN A 169 1.53 -13.40 6.11
C GLN A 169 1.82 -13.63 7.59
N VAL A 170 2.65 -12.79 8.22
CA VAL A 170 2.92 -12.86 9.67
C VAL A 170 1.64 -12.65 10.48
N GLN A 171 0.81 -11.67 10.12
CA GLN A 171 -0.49 -11.43 10.78
C GLN A 171 -1.45 -12.61 10.60
N SER A 172 -1.52 -13.21 9.40
CA SER A 172 -2.34 -14.40 9.19
C SER A 172 -1.81 -15.63 9.95
N ILE A 173 -0.49 -15.75 10.13
CA ILE A 173 0.14 -16.83 10.92
C ILE A 173 -0.15 -16.61 12.41
N GLU A 174 -0.03 -15.39 12.93
CA GLU A 174 -0.37 -15.05 14.32
C GLU A 174 -1.87 -15.27 14.61
N GLU A 175 -2.75 -14.97 13.67
CA GLU A 175 -4.19 -15.25 13.79
C GLU A 175 -4.49 -16.77 13.76
N GLU A 176 -3.79 -17.57 12.94
CA GLU A 176 -3.90 -19.03 12.97
C GLU A 176 -3.34 -19.64 14.27
N GLU A 177 -2.22 -19.15 14.80
CA GLU A 177 -1.64 -19.63 16.07
C GLU A 177 -2.56 -19.33 17.28
N LEU A 178 -3.24 -18.17 17.30
CA LEU A 178 -4.19 -17.84 18.35
C LEU A 178 -5.43 -18.76 18.36
N ASP A 179 -5.87 -19.22 17.19
CA ASP A 179 -6.99 -20.17 17.07
C ASP A 179 -6.62 -21.58 17.54
N ASP A 180 -5.37 -22.02 17.34
CA ASP A 180 -4.89 -23.32 17.80
C ASP A 180 -4.71 -23.38 19.33
N ASP A 181 -4.23 -22.31 19.97
CA ASP A 181 -4.16 -22.22 21.43
C ASP A 181 -5.55 -22.25 22.09
N LEU A 182 -6.56 -21.61 21.47
CA LEU A 182 -7.95 -21.68 21.92
C LEU A 182 -8.56 -23.07 21.69
N ARG A 183 -8.22 -23.76 20.60
CA ARG A 183 -8.65 -25.16 20.35
C ARG A 183 -8.08 -26.11 21.40
N PHE A 184 -6.82 -25.94 21.78
CA PHE A 184 -6.16 -26.76 22.80
C PHE A 184 -6.74 -26.52 24.20
N ALA A 185 -7.10 -25.28 24.52
CA ALA A 185 -7.77 -24.94 25.78
C ALA A 185 -9.17 -25.56 25.90
N VAL A 186 -9.91 -25.65 24.79
CA VAL A 186 -11.24 -26.31 24.75
C VAL A 186 -11.14 -27.83 24.90
N GLU A 187 -10.09 -28.47 24.34
CA GLU A 187 -9.85 -29.91 24.53
C GLU A 187 -9.46 -30.26 25.98
N LEU A 188 -8.70 -29.41 26.67
CA LEU A 188 -8.33 -29.63 28.08
C LEU A 188 -9.54 -29.58 29.04
N ASP A 189 -10.50 -28.66 28.81
CA ASP A 189 -11.70 -28.54 29.63
C ASP A 189 -12.69 -29.69 29.37
N GLY A 190 -12.76 -30.18 28.12
CA GLY A 190 -13.57 -31.35 27.75
C GLY A 190 -13.05 -32.69 28.32
N THR A 191 -11.74 -32.78 28.60
CA THR A 191 -11.11 -34.00 29.13
C THR A 191 -11.19 -34.11 30.65
N LEU A 192 -11.35 -32.98 31.36
CA LEU A 192 -11.50 -32.94 32.82
C LEU A 192 -12.91 -33.32 33.32
N GLN A 193 -13.91 -33.41 32.44
CA GLN A 193 -15.27 -33.83 32.80
C GLN A 193 -15.51 -35.35 32.74
N SER A 194 -14.52 -36.16 32.36
CA SER A 194 -14.70 -37.63 32.21
C SER A 194 -13.79 -38.49 33.10
N VAL A 195 -13.25 -37.95 34.19
CA VAL A 195 -12.61 -38.78 35.23
C VAL A 195 -13.64 -39.01 36.34
N ASP A 196 -14.35 -40.12 36.24
CA ASP A 196 -15.28 -40.60 37.25
C ASP A 196 -14.56 -40.79 38.61
N GLU A 197 -15.15 -40.24 39.67
CA GLU A 197 -14.78 -40.50 41.06
C GLU A 197 -15.10 -41.95 41.43
N GLU A 198 -14.11 -42.86 41.38
CA GLU A 198 -14.17 -44.09 42.17
C GLU A 198 -13.67 -43.79 43.59
N GLN A 199 -14.61 -43.57 44.52
CA GLN A 199 -14.33 -43.50 45.96
C GLN A 199 -14.03 -44.90 46.51
N SER A 200 -12.83 -45.09 47.05
CA SER A 200 -12.45 -46.27 47.84
C SER A 200 -12.69 -46.01 49.33
N ASP A 201 -13.45 -46.90 49.98
CA ASP A 201 -13.97 -46.82 51.36
C ASP A 201 -12.94 -46.98 52.50
N ASP A 202 -11.64 -46.98 52.24
CA ASP A 202 -10.62 -47.32 53.26
C ASP A 202 -10.05 -46.12 54.04
N ASP A 203 -10.45 -44.88 53.74
CA ASP A 203 -9.89 -43.67 54.38
C ASP A 203 -10.73 -43.09 55.55
N GLN A 204 -11.85 -43.72 55.93
CA GLN A 204 -12.68 -43.25 57.04
C GLN A 204 -12.19 -43.63 58.45
N GLU A 205 -11.24 -44.56 58.59
CA GLU A 205 -10.77 -45.01 59.91
C GLU A 205 -9.65 -44.11 60.48
N LEU A 206 -8.90 -43.39 59.63
CA LEU A 206 -7.78 -42.53 60.04
C LEU A 206 -8.21 -41.11 60.50
N THR A 207 -9.40 -40.66 60.09
CA THR A 207 -9.90 -39.31 60.45
C THR A 207 -10.63 -39.29 61.80
N THR A 208 -10.98 -40.46 62.35
CA THR A 208 -11.67 -40.59 63.63
C THR A 208 -10.69 -40.70 64.82
N GLU A 209 -9.52 -41.33 64.64
CA GLU A 209 -8.52 -41.43 65.72
C GLU A 209 -7.79 -40.10 66.00
N LEU A 210 -7.59 -39.25 64.99
CA LEU A 210 -6.93 -37.94 65.17
C LEU A 210 -7.83 -36.91 65.88
N ASN A 211 -9.15 -36.99 65.72
CA ASN A 211 -10.09 -36.05 66.36
C ASN A 211 -10.37 -36.39 67.84
N SER A 212 -10.11 -37.62 68.26
CA SER A 212 -10.23 -38.04 69.67
C SER A 212 -9.06 -37.57 70.54
N ALA A 213 -7.90 -37.22 69.96
CA ALA A 213 -6.70 -36.82 70.71
C ALA A 213 -6.59 -35.31 70.97
N LEU A 214 -7.45 -34.48 70.36
CA LEU A 214 -7.44 -33.02 70.51
C LEU A 214 -8.45 -32.47 71.53
N TYR A 215 -9.27 -33.33 72.15
CA TYR A 215 -10.26 -32.93 73.17
C TYR A 215 -10.32 -33.91 74.36
N SER A 216 -9.18 -34.18 74.98
CA SER A 216 -9.14 -34.65 76.38
C SER A 216 -7.97 -33.97 77.09
N PHE A 217 -8.33 -33.26 78.16
CA PHE A 217 -7.54 -32.43 79.09
C PHE A 217 -6.03 -32.65 79.20
#